data_AF-A0A957N634-F1
#
_entry.id   AF-A0A957N634-F1
#
_cell.length_a   1.000
_cell.length_b   1.000
_cell.length_c   1.000
_cell.angle_alpha   90.00
_cell.angle_beta   90.00
_cell.angle_gamma   90.00
#
_symmetry.space_group_name_H-M   'P 1'
#
loop_
_entity.id
_entity.type
_entity.pdbx_description
1 polymer ?
#
loop_
_entity_poly.entity_id
_entity_poly.type
_entity_poly.pdbx_seq_one_letter_code
_entity_poly.pdbx_strand_id
1 'polypeptide(L)'
;MTELIPTQSRAPTATPVDVGATVAVTRTAFPQLLTALQRRGYRTVGPTVQNDAIVYAEIHRADELPIGWTDRQNDGYYRIMQGDEPTLFDYVVGPNSWKRFLYAPQTVLWRARRTDDGFVTETPAEAPPKYAFIGVRACELRAIQLLDNVLLRGAYVDPAYAATRKQLFVVAVNCTRPAATCFCASMGTGPNATDGYDLALTELTAPEHLFVVHVGSDAGAALLAEVDHRPVRDAEAELAAAKVAQAAAGQERQLDLDGVHDALHQLRAPVLG
;
A
#
# COMPACT_ATOMS: atom_id res chain seq x y z
N MET A 1 -12.25 -49.97 -7.24
CA MET A 1 -11.50 -48.95 -6.46
C MET A 1 -10.69 -48.16 -7.47
N THR A 2 -11.22 -47.03 -7.89
CA THR A 2 -10.61 -46.19 -8.93
C THR A 2 -9.69 -45.21 -8.23
N GLU A 3 -8.38 -45.37 -8.40
CA GLU A 3 -7.37 -44.44 -7.87
C GLU A 3 -7.55 -43.06 -8.51
N LEU A 4 -7.80 -42.07 -7.66
CA LEU A 4 -7.76 -40.65 -7.99
C LEU A 4 -6.30 -40.25 -8.17
N ILE A 5 -5.90 -39.99 -9.42
CA ILE A 5 -4.61 -39.37 -9.75
C ILE A 5 -4.67 -37.92 -9.25
N PRO A 6 -3.75 -37.47 -8.37
CA PRO A 6 -3.72 -36.08 -7.94
C PRO A 6 -3.34 -35.19 -9.13
N THR A 7 -4.18 -34.21 -9.42
CA THR A 7 -3.92 -33.13 -10.38
C THR A 7 -2.70 -32.34 -9.89
N GLN A 8 -1.55 -32.56 -10.53
CA GLN A 8 -0.38 -31.71 -10.31
C GLN A 8 -0.68 -30.32 -10.90
N SER A 9 -0.80 -29.32 -10.03
CA SER A 9 -0.85 -27.92 -10.40
C SER A 9 0.50 -27.54 -11.04
N ARG A 10 0.52 -27.45 -12.37
CA ARG A 10 1.67 -27.00 -13.15
C ARG A 10 2.08 -25.60 -12.67
N ALA A 11 3.33 -25.45 -12.23
CA ALA A 11 3.88 -24.16 -11.84
C ALA A 11 3.76 -23.18 -13.03
N PRO A 12 3.30 -21.93 -12.81
CA PRO A 12 3.22 -20.94 -13.88
C PRO A 12 4.61 -20.74 -14.48
N THR A 13 4.68 -20.81 -15.81
CA THR A 13 5.92 -20.55 -16.56
C THR A 13 6.29 -19.09 -16.31
N ALA A 14 7.46 -18.82 -15.72
CA ALA A 14 7.88 -17.47 -15.41
C ALA A 14 8.08 -16.66 -16.69
N THR A 15 7.31 -15.58 -16.87
CA THR A 15 7.48 -14.63 -17.97
C THR A 15 8.35 -13.47 -17.46
N PRO A 16 9.54 -13.23 -18.03
CA PRO A 16 10.41 -12.13 -17.58
C PRO A 16 9.70 -10.77 -17.69
N VAL A 17 9.88 -9.93 -16.68
CA VAL A 17 9.37 -8.55 -16.64
C VAL A 17 10.49 -7.64 -16.19
N ASP A 18 10.68 -6.51 -16.88
CA ASP A 18 11.70 -5.51 -16.53
C ASP A 18 11.16 -4.40 -15.62
N VAL A 19 12.04 -3.78 -14.84
CA VAL A 19 11.70 -2.55 -14.10
C VAL A 19 11.33 -1.43 -15.07
N GLY A 20 10.27 -0.70 -14.77
CA GLY A 20 9.69 0.31 -15.66
C GLY A 20 8.69 -0.24 -16.68
N ALA A 21 8.54 -1.57 -16.79
CA ALA A 21 7.52 -2.16 -17.64
C ALA A 21 6.10 -1.87 -17.10
N THR A 22 5.15 -1.77 -18.01
CA THR A 22 3.71 -1.71 -17.69
C THR A 22 3.01 -2.90 -18.33
N VAL A 23 2.26 -3.65 -17.52
CA VAL A 23 1.53 -4.85 -17.93
C VAL A 23 0.07 -4.76 -17.49
N ALA A 24 -0.78 -5.63 -18.05
CA ALA A 24 -2.15 -5.81 -17.59
C ALA A 24 -2.28 -7.16 -16.86
N VAL A 25 -2.86 -7.11 -15.66
CA VAL A 25 -3.22 -8.28 -14.84
C VAL A 25 -4.74 -8.33 -14.73
N THR A 26 -5.37 -9.43 -15.13
CA THR A 26 -6.82 -9.56 -15.04
C THR A 26 -7.28 -9.72 -13.59
N ARG A 27 -8.55 -9.41 -13.32
CA ARG A 27 -9.17 -9.63 -12.00
C ARG A 27 -8.99 -11.05 -11.49
N THR A 28 -9.05 -12.04 -12.37
CA THR A 28 -8.91 -13.47 -12.03
C THR A 28 -7.46 -13.86 -11.74
N ALA A 29 -6.48 -13.16 -12.30
CA ALA A 29 -5.06 -13.39 -12.04
C ALA A 29 -4.56 -12.70 -10.76
N PHE A 30 -5.21 -11.61 -10.32
CA PHE A 30 -4.82 -10.85 -9.13
C PHE A 30 -4.57 -11.70 -7.85
N PRO A 31 -5.37 -12.74 -7.50
CA PRO A 31 -5.08 -13.59 -6.34
C PRO A 31 -3.72 -14.29 -6.38
N GLN A 32 -3.13 -14.49 -7.57
CA GLN A 32 -1.80 -15.07 -7.72
C GLN A 32 -0.72 -14.15 -7.15
N LEU A 33 -0.92 -12.83 -7.19
CA LEU A 33 -0.01 -11.84 -6.60
C LEU A 33 0.09 -12.04 -5.08
N LEU A 34 -1.04 -12.16 -4.38
CA LEU A 34 -1.05 -12.42 -2.93
C LEU A 34 -0.42 -13.78 -2.60
N THR A 35 -0.74 -14.80 -3.39
CA THR A 35 -0.18 -16.15 -3.22
C THR A 35 1.34 -16.17 -3.41
N ALA A 36 1.85 -15.44 -4.41
CA ALA A 36 3.29 -15.32 -4.66
C ALA A 36 4.02 -14.59 -3.53
N LEU A 37 3.43 -13.51 -2.99
CA LEU A 37 3.96 -12.81 -1.81
C LEU A 37 4.03 -13.73 -0.59
N GLN A 38 2.95 -14.44 -0.29
CA GLN A 38 2.90 -15.36 0.85
C GLN A 38 3.91 -16.51 0.71
N ARG A 39 4.06 -17.08 -0.49
CA ARG A 39 5.09 -18.09 -0.79
C ARG A 39 6.52 -17.56 -0.55
N ARG A 40 6.74 -16.25 -0.77
CA ARG A 40 8.01 -15.56 -0.49
C ARG A 40 8.16 -15.13 0.98
N GLY A 41 7.28 -15.61 1.86
CA GLY A 41 7.31 -15.38 3.30
C GLY A 41 6.78 -14.02 3.74
N TYR A 42 6.06 -13.29 2.87
CA TYR A 42 5.47 -12.02 3.24
C TYR A 42 4.15 -12.22 4.01
N ARG A 43 3.97 -11.44 5.08
CA ARG A 43 2.66 -11.19 5.69
C ARG A 43 1.95 -10.10 4.88
N THR A 44 0.92 -10.48 4.16
CA THR A 44 0.14 -9.57 3.31
C THR A 44 -0.83 -8.76 4.16
N VAL A 45 -0.75 -7.43 4.06
CA VAL A 45 -1.62 -6.49 4.77
C VAL A 45 -2.31 -5.62 3.73
N GLY A 46 -3.63 -5.53 3.77
CA GLY A 46 -4.41 -4.74 2.83
C GLY A 46 -5.68 -4.17 3.45
N PRO A 47 -6.48 -3.43 2.67
CA PRO A 47 -7.75 -2.92 3.12
C PRO A 47 -8.75 -4.06 3.37
N THR A 48 -9.55 -3.93 4.42
CA THR A 48 -10.65 -4.84 4.78
C THR A 48 -11.79 -4.02 5.39
N VAL A 49 -13.02 -4.51 5.29
CA VAL A 49 -14.16 -3.88 5.97
C VAL A 49 -14.25 -4.39 7.40
N GLN A 50 -14.11 -3.49 8.39
CA GLN A 50 -14.28 -3.80 9.81
C GLN A 50 -14.95 -2.63 10.52
N ASN A 51 -15.93 -2.92 11.39
CA ASN A 51 -16.63 -1.93 12.21
C ASN A 51 -17.10 -0.70 11.39
N ASP A 52 -17.76 -0.96 10.27
CA ASP A 52 -18.27 0.05 9.33
C ASP A 52 -17.21 1.00 8.72
N ALA A 53 -15.95 0.56 8.69
CA ALA A 53 -14.85 1.28 8.05
C ALA A 53 -13.94 0.38 7.22
N ILE A 54 -13.29 0.96 6.20
CA ILE A 54 -12.22 0.30 5.48
C ILE A 54 -10.91 0.56 6.24
N VAL A 55 -10.32 -0.48 6.80
CA VAL A 55 -9.11 -0.44 7.62
C VAL A 55 -8.05 -1.38 7.07
N TYR A 56 -6.78 -1.10 7.36
CA TYR A 56 -5.70 -2.01 7.02
C TYR A 56 -5.61 -3.16 8.02
N ALA A 57 -5.62 -4.39 7.53
CA ALA A 57 -5.47 -5.61 8.32
C ALA A 57 -4.70 -6.67 7.54
N GLU A 58 -4.23 -7.71 8.23
CA GLU A 58 -3.66 -8.88 7.56
C GLU A 58 -4.75 -9.54 6.71
N ILE A 59 -4.41 -9.88 5.48
CA ILE A 59 -5.28 -10.55 4.51
C ILE A 59 -4.59 -11.80 4.01
N HIS A 60 -5.33 -12.88 3.83
CA HIS A 60 -4.80 -14.14 3.32
C HIS A 60 -5.28 -14.43 1.89
N ARG A 61 -6.42 -13.86 1.49
CA ARG A 61 -7.07 -14.08 0.21
C ARG A 61 -7.58 -12.78 -0.38
N ALA A 62 -7.73 -12.75 -1.70
CA ALA A 62 -8.20 -11.55 -2.41
C ALA A 62 -9.69 -11.24 -2.17
N ASP A 63 -10.48 -12.21 -1.70
CA ASP A 63 -11.89 -12.02 -1.34
C ASP A 63 -12.09 -11.32 0.03
N GLU A 64 -11.02 -11.13 0.80
CA GLU A 64 -11.03 -10.33 2.04
C GLU A 64 -10.89 -8.82 1.78
N LEU A 65 -10.51 -8.44 0.55
CA LEU A 65 -10.48 -7.04 0.11
C LEU A 65 -11.91 -6.46 0.10
N PRO A 66 -12.08 -5.12 0.17
CA PRO A 66 -13.39 -4.48 0.27
C PRO A 66 -14.09 -4.45 -1.10
N ILE A 67 -14.37 -5.62 -1.67
CA ILE A 67 -14.94 -5.78 -3.01
C ILE A 67 -16.33 -5.14 -3.07
N GLY A 68 -16.52 -4.20 -4.00
CA GLY A 68 -17.76 -3.46 -4.18
C GLY A 68 -18.06 -2.44 -3.09
N TRP A 69 -17.12 -2.20 -2.17
CA TRP A 69 -17.27 -1.16 -1.16
C TRP A 69 -16.53 0.11 -1.58
N THR A 70 -17.22 1.24 -1.42
CA THR A 70 -16.65 2.58 -1.53
C THR A 70 -16.89 3.34 -0.23
N ASP A 71 -16.47 4.58 -0.18
CA ASP A 71 -16.57 5.46 0.96
C ASP A 71 -17.14 6.84 0.59
N ARG A 72 -17.71 7.52 1.58
CA ARG A 72 -18.04 8.95 1.49
C ARG A 72 -17.39 9.65 2.66
N GLN A 73 -16.51 10.60 2.35
CA GLN A 73 -15.82 11.40 3.35
C GLN A 73 -16.12 12.88 3.18
N ASN A 74 -16.28 13.57 4.31
CA ASN A 74 -16.35 15.02 4.41
C ASN A 74 -15.80 15.45 5.78
N ASP A 75 -15.82 16.74 6.09
CA ASP A 75 -15.37 17.26 7.39
C ASP A 75 -16.09 16.55 8.54
N GLY A 76 -15.32 15.81 9.35
CA GLY A 76 -15.83 15.03 10.49
C GLY A 76 -16.78 13.89 10.12
N TYR A 77 -16.85 13.50 8.83
CA TYR A 77 -17.77 12.48 8.34
C TYR A 77 -17.04 11.40 7.55
N TYR A 78 -17.32 10.15 7.89
CA TYR A 78 -16.87 8.97 7.15
C TYR A 78 -17.97 7.91 7.16
N ARG A 79 -18.26 7.31 6.01
CA ARG A 79 -19.20 6.18 5.90
C ARG A 79 -18.84 5.31 4.70
N ILE A 80 -18.83 4.00 4.88
CA ILE A 80 -18.76 3.03 3.77
C ILE A 80 -20.13 2.82 3.13
N MET A 81 -20.14 2.56 1.84
CA MET A 81 -21.35 2.28 1.06
C MET A 81 -21.06 1.22 0.00
N GLN A 82 -22.09 0.53 -0.47
CA GLN A 82 -21.98 -0.33 -1.65
C GLN A 82 -21.84 0.57 -2.89
N GLY A 83 -20.81 0.29 -3.69
CA GLY A 83 -20.63 0.87 -5.02
C GLY A 83 -21.42 0.10 -6.08
N ASP A 84 -21.43 0.64 -7.29
CA ASP A 84 -22.15 0.05 -8.43
C ASP A 84 -21.34 -1.04 -9.14
N GLU A 85 -20.02 -1.06 -8.93
CA GLU A 85 -19.08 -1.97 -9.56
C GLU A 85 -18.34 -2.81 -8.50
N PRO A 86 -17.92 -4.03 -8.81
CA PRO A 86 -17.24 -4.91 -7.86
C PRO A 86 -15.76 -4.54 -7.69
N THR A 87 -15.42 -3.26 -7.61
CA THR A 87 -14.03 -2.77 -7.46
C THR A 87 -13.37 -3.25 -6.16
N LEU A 88 -12.05 -3.42 -6.15
CA LEU A 88 -11.31 -3.82 -4.93
C LEU A 88 -10.75 -2.60 -4.19
N PHE A 89 -10.50 -1.50 -4.91
CA PHE A 89 -9.79 -0.34 -4.41
C PHE A 89 -10.52 0.99 -4.66
N ASP A 90 -11.84 0.99 -4.85
CA ASP A 90 -12.63 2.22 -5.06
C ASP A 90 -13.00 2.97 -3.77
N TYR A 91 -12.12 2.91 -2.77
CA TYR A 91 -12.18 3.74 -1.57
C TYR A 91 -11.00 4.71 -1.56
N VAL A 92 -11.05 5.80 -0.79
CA VAL A 92 -9.95 6.76 -0.77
C VAL A 92 -8.88 6.35 0.24
N VAL A 93 -9.04 6.71 1.51
CA VAL A 93 -8.16 6.31 2.62
C VAL A 93 -8.99 6.02 3.86
N GLY A 94 -8.60 5.00 4.62
CA GLY A 94 -9.24 4.66 5.88
C GLY A 94 -8.82 5.57 7.04
N PRO A 95 -9.38 5.34 8.24
CA PRO A 95 -8.98 6.07 9.46
C PRO A 95 -7.60 5.62 10.00
N ASN A 96 -7.05 4.51 9.51
CA ASN A 96 -5.78 3.95 9.98
C ASN A 96 -4.60 4.32 9.08
N SER A 97 -3.40 4.41 9.68
CA SER A 97 -2.15 4.61 8.96
C SER A 97 -1.30 3.34 8.92
N TRP A 98 -0.55 3.14 7.84
CA TRP A 98 0.48 2.12 7.70
C TRP A 98 1.58 2.20 8.77
N LYS A 99 1.76 3.35 9.42
CA LYS A 99 2.70 3.55 10.53
C LYS A 99 2.54 2.49 11.62
N ARG A 100 1.32 2.01 11.89
CA ARG A 100 1.07 1.00 12.92
C ARG A 100 1.81 -0.33 12.70
N PHE A 101 2.14 -0.64 11.44
CA PHE A 101 2.87 -1.85 11.07
C PHE A 101 4.38 -1.60 10.94
N LEU A 102 4.76 -0.40 10.49
CA LEU A 102 6.17 -0.01 10.35
C LEU A 102 6.82 0.36 11.70
N TYR A 103 6.02 0.89 12.61
CA TYR A 103 6.41 1.34 13.93
C TYR A 103 5.39 0.82 14.93
N ALA A 104 5.57 -0.45 15.34
CA ALA A 104 4.63 -1.16 16.18
C ALA A 104 4.39 -0.40 17.50
N PRO A 105 3.14 -0.27 17.96
CA PRO A 105 2.81 0.47 19.18
C PRO A 105 3.42 -0.15 20.44
N GLN A 106 3.81 -1.43 20.38
CA GLN A 106 4.50 -2.14 21.43
C GLN A 106 5.70 -2.86 20.82
N THR A 107 6.87 -2.67 21.42
CA THR A 107 8.13 -3.32 21.02
C THR A 107 8.84 -3.82 22.27
N VAL A 108 9.34 -5.06 22.23
CA VAL A 108 10.14 -5.62 23.32
C VAL A 108 11.54 -5.01 23.24
N LEU A 109 11.91 -4.18 24.22
CA LEU A 109 13.24 -3.57 24.28
C LEU A 109 14.28 -4.50 24.89
N TRP A 110 13.88 -5.29 25.89
CA TRP A 110 14.73 -6.31 26.51
C TRP A 110 13.85 -7.42 27.07
N ARG A 111 14.43 -8.61 27.16
CA ARG A 111 13.86 -9.75 27.86
C ARG A 111 14.94 -10.32 28.77
N ALA A 112 14.56 -10.81 29.94
CA ALA A 112 15.46 -11.59 30.78
C ALA A 112 14.70 -12.76 31.39
N ARG A 113 15.41 -13.87 31.55
CA ARG A 113 14.91 -15.05 32.23
C ARG A 113 15.60 -15.19 33.56
N ARG A 114 14.81 -15.43 34.61
CA ARG A 114 15.32 -15.75 35.94
C ARG A 114 15.94 -17.15 35.92
N THR A 115 17.10 -17.27 36.54
CA THR A 115 17.87 -18.49 36.76
C THR A 115 18.21 -18.61 38.25
N ASP A 116 18.75 -19.75 38.67
CA ASP A 116 19.16 -19.94 40.07
C ASP A 116 20.29 -18.97 40.47
N ASP A 117 21.13 -18.57 39.52
CA ASP A 117 22.25 -17.62 39.71
C ASP A 117 21.89 -16.15 39.40
N GLY A 118 20.60 -15.82 39.23
CA GLY A 118 20.15 -14.44 38.96
C GLY A 118 19.34 -14.30 37.67
N PHE A 119 19.72 -13.38 36.78
CA PHE A 119 19.02 -13.14 35.52
C PHE A 119 19.96 -13.25 34.33
N VAL A 120 19.48 -13.91 33.26
CA VAL A 120 20.16 -13.95 31.97
C VAL A 120 19.34 -13.11 30.99
N THR A 121 19.98 -12.13 30.35
CA THR A 121 19.37 -11.35 29.28
C THR A 121 19.17 -12.24 28.05
N GLU A 122 17.96 -12.18 27.49
CA GLU A 122 17.60 -12.87 26.27
C GLU A 122 17.48 -11.84 25.15
N THR A 123 18.21 -12.06 24.05
CA THR A 123 17.94 -11.32 22.82
C THR A 123 16.56 -11.72 22.32
N PRO A 124 15.62 -10.76 22.12
CA PRO A 124 14.34 -11.09 21.50
C PRO A 124 14.58 -11.81 20.17
N ALA A 125 14.08 -13.03 20.05
CA ALA A 125 14.36 -13.92 18.92
C ALA A 125 13.61 -13.56 17.63
N GLU A 126 12.64 -12.63 17.69
CA GLU A 126 11.81 -12.32 16.53
C GLU A 126 12.52 -11.38 15.58
N ALA A 127 12.97 -11.95 14.46
CA ALA A 127 13.25 -11.17 13.27
C ALA A 127 12.01 -10.31 12.94
N PRO A 128 12.21 -9.06 12.48
CA PRO A 128 11.10 -8.20 12.13
C PRO A 128 10.20 -8.88 11.08
N PRO A 129 8.88 -8.69 11.15
CA PRO A 129 7.96 -9.26 10.18
C PRO A 129 8.25 -8.71 8.78
N LYS A 130 8.26 -9.62 7.80
CA LYS A 130 8.39 -9.28 6.39
C LYS A 130 7.00 -8.93 5.85
N TYR A 131 6.65 -7.65 5.78
CA TYR A 131 5.32 -7.22 5.32
C TYR A 131 5.25 -7.00 3.81
N ALA A 132 4.09 -7.31 3.23
CA ALA A 132 3.70 -6.81 1.92
C ALA A 132 2.42 -5.97 2.06
N PHE A 133 2.52 -4.66 1.83
CA PHE A 133 1.38 -3.74 1.89
C PHE A 133 0.67 -3.70 0.54
N ILE A 134 -0.64 -3.92 0.56
CA ILE A 134 -1.51 -3.99 -0.61
C ILE A 134 -2.48 -2.82 -0.55
N GLY A 135 -2.54 -2.01 -1.61
CA GLY A 135 -3.48 -0.89 -1.67
C GLY A 135 -2.93 0.42 -1.07
N VAL A 136 -1.61 0.60 -1.00
CA VAL A 136 -1.02 1.84 -0.47
C VAL A 136 -1.31 3.00 -1.43
N ARG A 137 -1.89 4.09 -0.94
CA ARG A 137 -2.14 5.29 -1.78
C ARG A 137 -0.87 6.11 -1.98
N ALA A 138 -0.79 6.86 -3.06
CA ALA A 138 0.35 7.75 -3.34
C ALA A 138 0.66 8.72 -2.19
N CYS A 139 -0.38 9.33 -1.59
CA CYS A 139 -0.20 10.24 -0.45
C CYS A 139 0.26 9.51 0.83
N GLU A 140 -0.09 8.24 0.99
CA GLU A 140 0.39 7.39 2.09
C GLU A 140 1.84 6.95 1.87
N LEU A 141 2.24 6.64 0.63
CA LEU A 141 3.65 6.41 0.28
C LEU A 141 4.50 7.61 0.63
N ARG A 142 4.02 8.82 0.28
CA ARG A 142 4.70 10.04 0.67
C ARG A 142 4.80 10.18 2.18
N ALA A 143 3.75 9.84 2.92
CA ALA A 143 3.78 9.85 4.39
C ALA A 143 4.84 8.87 4.94
N ILE A 144 5.00 7.69 4.34
CA ILE A 144 6.06 6.73 4.70
C ILE A 144 7.45 7.31 4.43
N GLN A 145 7.66 7.96 3.28
CA GLN A 145 8.94 8.62 2.96
C GLN A 145 9.27 9.77 3.91
N LEU A 146 8.27 10.54 4.34
CA LEU A 146 8.46 11.57 5.36
C LEU A 146 8.84 10.95 6.71
N LEU A 147 8.24 9.81 7.06
CA LEU A 147 8.63 9.06 8.25
C LEU A 147 10.08 8.53 8.14
N ASP A 148 10.51 8.10 6.95
CA ASP A 148 11.90 7.71 6.67
C ASP A 148 12.89 8.85 6.99
N ASN A 149 12.53 10.11 6.71
CA ASN A 149 13.40 11.25 7.04
C ASN A 149 13.65 11.38 8.55
N VAL A 150 12.63 11.09 9.37
CA VAL A 150 12.71 11.22 10.83
C VAL A 150 13.41 10.01 11.45
N LEU A 151 13.08 8.80 11.01
CA LEU A 151 13.51 7.56 11.66
C LEU A 151 14.78 6.93 11.05
N LEU A 152 15.18 7.31 9.83
CA LEU A 152 16.34 6.74 9.12
C LEU A 152 17.41 7.74 8.73
N ARG A 153 17.07 9.02 8.54
CA ARG A 153 17.98 10.02 7.97
C ARG A 153 18.44 11.10 8.97
N GLY A 154 18.03 10.97 10.23
CA GLY A 154 18.49 11.82 11.33
C GLY A 154 19.86 11.40 11.88
N ALA A 155 20.31 12.07 12.93
CA ALA A 155 21.56 11.73 13.64
C ALA A 155 21.53 10.33 14.30
N TYR A 156 20.33 9.80 14.56
CA TYR A 156 20.10 8.48 15.13
C TYR A 156 19.08 7.73 14.29
N VAL A 157 19.39 6.47 13.97
CA VAL A 157 18.52 5.57 13.22
C VAL A 157 17.73 4.71 14.19
N ASP A 158 16.42 4.59 13.98
CA ASP A 158 15.61 3.61 14.70
C ASP A 158 15.82 2.20 14.11
N PRO A 159 16.44 1.26 14.84
CA PRO A 159 16.81 -0.04 14.30
C PRO A 159 15.60 -0.93 13.98
N ALA A 160 14.51 -0.83 14.74
CA ALA A 160 13.32 -1.65 14.55
C ALA A 160 12.54 -1.20 13.29
N TYR A 161 12.40 0.11 13.13
CA TYR A 161 11.82 0.71 11.92
C TYR A 161 12.69 0.38 10.69
N ALA A 162 14.01 0.58 10.77
CA ALA A 162 14.92 0.30 9.66
C ALA A 162 14.84 -1.16 9.19
N ALA A 163 14.81 -2.09 10.13
CA ALA A 163 14.76 -3.51 9.81
C ALA A 163 13.42 -3.90 9.15
N THR A 164 12.30 -3.36 9.63
CA THR A 164 10.97 -3.57 9.01
C THR A 164 10.87 -2.90 7.64
N ARG A 165 11.29 -1.64 7.54
CA ARG A 165 11.23 -0.83 6.31
C ARG A 165 12.08 -1.42 5.17
N LYS A 166 13.23 -2.01 5.49
CA LYS A 166 14.13 -2.68 4.52
C LYS A 166 13.52 -3.93 3.90
N GLN A 167 12.63 -4.61 4.62
CA GLN A 167 12.00 -5.86 4.19
C GLN A 167 10.60 -5.67 3.62
N LEU A 168 10.10 -4.43 3.61
CA LEU A 168 8.76 -4.09 3.15
C LEU A 168 8.65 -4.25 1.63
N PHE A 169 7.60 -4.96 1.20
CA PHE A 169 7.13 -4.94 -0.18
C PHE A 169 5.88 -4.06 -0.28
N VAL A 170 5.77 -3.27 -1.35
CA VAL A 170 4.73 -2.25 -1.51
C VAL A 170 4.04 -2.42 -2.85
N VAL A 171 2.74 -2.71 -2.79
CA VAL A 171 1.79 -2.65 -3.90
C VAL A 171 0.95 -1.39 -3.73
N ALA A 172 1.33 -0.35 -4.46
CA ALA A 172 0.61 0.92 -4.51
C ALA A 172 -0.63 0.81 -5.39
N VAL A 173 -1.66 1.59 -5.07
CA VAL A 173 -2.84 1.73 -5.95
C VAL A 173 -3.17 3.20 -6.14
N ASN A 174 -3.10 3.64 -7.40
CA ASN A 174 -3.44 5.00 -7.80
C ASN A 174 -4.91 5.30 -7.51
N CYS A 175 -5.20 6.51 -7.01
CA CYS A 175 -6.59 6.90 -6.81
C CYS A 175 -7.22 7.30 -8.15
N THR A 176 -8.38 6.72 -8.45
CA THR A 176 -9.21 7.06 -9.62
C THR A 176 -10.43 7.90 -9.25
N ARG A 177 -10.58 8.25 -7.96
CA ARG A 177 -11.58 9.15 -7.41
C ARG A 177 -10.99 9.93 -6.21
N PRO A 178 -11.35 11.21 -6.02
CA PRO A 178 -11.06 11.95 -4.81
C PRO A 178 -12.25 11.88 -3.82
N ALA A 179 -11.97 12.08 -2.53
CA ALA A 179 -12.97 12.48 -1.55
C ALA A 179 -13.03 14.02 -1.45
N ALA A 180 -14.09 14.56 -0.84
CA ALA A 180 -14.25 16.00 -0.61
C ALA A 180 -13.12 16.62 0.24
N THR A 181 -12.38 15.79 0.97
CA THR A 181 -11.26 16.17 1.85
C THR A 181 -9.89 16.04 1.17
N CYS A 182 -9.80 15.56 -0.08
CA CYS A 182 -8.53 15.32 -0.76
C CYS A 182 -7.90 16.61 -1.31
N PHE A 183 -6.59 16.73 -1.14
CA PHE A 183 -5.75 17.82 -1.67
C PHE A 183 -4.33 17.36 -2.08
N CYS A 184 -4.12 16.05 -2.25
CA CYS A 184 -2.80 15.49 -2.53
C CYS A 184 -2.19 15.95 -3.87
N ALA A 185 -3.04 16.33 -4.83
CA ALA A 185 -2.62 16.89 -6.11
C ALA A 185 -1.91 18.25 -5.92
N SER A 186 -2.50 19.16 -5.14
CA SER A 186 -1.89 20.48 -4.84
C SER A 186 -0.54 20.35 -4.10
N MET A 187 -0.35 19.25 -3.38
CA MET A 187 0.87 18.96 -2.65
C MET A 187 1.94 18.22 -3.48
N GLY A 188 1.61 17.79 -4.71
CA GLY A 188 2.49 16.94 -5.52
C GLY A 188 2.74 15.55 -4.92
N THR A 189 1.76 15.01 -4.17
CA THR A 189 1.90 13.74 -3.41
C THR A 189 0.96 12.64 -3.88
N GLY A 190 0.26 12.86 -4.99
CA GLY A 190 -0.71 11.94 -5.57
C GLY A 190 -1.60 12.67 -6.58
N PRO A 191 -2.65 12.02 -7.11
CA PRO A 191 -3.14 10.68 -6.82
C PRO A 191 -2.36 9.54 -7.49
N ASN A 192 -1.44 9.84 -8.40
CA ASN A 192 -0.52 8.89 -9.03
C ASN A 192 0.69 8.60 -8.12
N ALA A 193 1.05 7.33 -7.94
CA ALA A 193 2.28 6.95 -7.28
C ALA A 193 3.46 7.07 -8.26
N THR A 194 4.49 7.85 -7.88
CA THR A 194 5.67 8.09 -8.72
C THR A 194 6.88 7.24 -8.34
N ASP A 195 7.09 7.00 -7.05
CA ASP A 195 8.22 6.24 -6.52
C ASP A 195 7.89 5.57 -5.17
N GLY A 196 8.85 4.81 -4.63
CA GLY A 196 8.75 4.20 -3.30
C GLY A 196 7.87 2.95 -3.22
N TYR A 197 7.58 2.31 -4.36
CA TYR A 197 6.80 1.08 -4.48
C TYR A 197 7.51 0.01 -5.30
N ASP A 198 7.08 -1.24 -5.15
CA ASP A 198 7.53 -2.36 -6.00
C ASP A 198 6.60 -2.55 -7.20
N LEU A 199 5.30 -2.39 -6.99
CA LEU A 199 4.26 -2.39 -8.04
C LEU A 199 3.28 -1.24 -7.80
N ALA A 200 2.85 -0.54 -8.86
CA ALA A 200 1.78 0.45 -8.80
C ALA A 200 0.63 0.07 -9.73
N LEU A 201 -0.57 0.00 -9.19
CA LEU A 201 -1.76 -0.50 -9.88
C LEU A 201 -2.72 0.65 -10.16
N THR A 202 -3.37 0.61 -11.33
CA THR A 202 -4.59 1.35 -11.60
C THR A 202 -5.70 0.37 -11.98
N GLU A 203 -6.79 0.38 -11.22
CA GLU A 203 -7.91 -0.54 -11.41
C GLU A 203 -8.87 -0.03 -12.49
N LEU A 204 -9.15 -0.88 -13.47
CA LEU A 204 -10.12 -0.65 -14.55
C LEU A 204 -11.18 -1.75 -14.50
N THR A 205 -12.43 -1.37 -14.65
CA THR A 205 -13.61 -2.25 -14.54
C THR A 205 -14.32 -2.47 -15.87
N ALA A 206 -14.07 -1.61 -16.85
CA ALA A 206 -14.64 -1.66 -18.18
C ALA A 206 -13.55 -1.39 -19.25
N PRO A 207 -13.59 -2.09 -20.40
CA PRO A 207 -14.58 -3.11 -20.80
C PRO A 207 -14.39 -4.47 -20.11
N GLU A 208 -13.22 -4.68 -19.48
CA GLU A 208 -12.89 -5.86 -18.69
C GLU A 208 -12.33 -5.40 -17.34
N HIS A 209 -12.54 -6.19 -16.28
CA HIS A 209 -11.94 -5.92 -14.98
C HIS A 209 -10.47 -6.36 -14.95
N LEU A 210 -9.56 -5.39 -14.95
CA LEU A 210 -8.12 -5.59 -14.91
C LEU A 210 -7.40 -4.50 -14.11
N PHE A 211 -6.10 -4.73 -13.89
CA PHE A 211 -5.17 -3.78 -13.29
C PHE A 211 -4.09 -3.45 -14.30
N VAL A 212 -3.91 -2.16 -14.58
CA VAL A 212 -2.70 -1.65 -15.23
C VAL A 212 -1.62 -1.58 -14.16
N VAL A 213 -0.56 -2.38 -14.30
CA VAL A 213 0.50 -2.56 -13.30
C VAL A 213 1.81 -2.02 -13.83
N HIS A 214 2.34 -0.98 -13.17
CA HIS A 214 3.68 -0.47 -13.40
C HIS A 214 4.68 -1.11 -12.41
N VAL A 215 5.84 -1.54 -12.92
CA VAL A 215 6.89 -2.21 -12.14
C VAL A 215 7.90 -1.19 -11.64
N GLY A 216 7.95 -0.99 -10.31
CA GLY A 216 8.81 0.02 -9.68
C GLY A 216 10.15 -0.48 -9.14
N SER A 217 10.34 -1.80 -9.02
CA SER A 217 11.56 -2.37 -8.44
C SER A 217 11.89 -3.75 -8.99
N ASP A 218 13.13 -4.21 -8.78
CA ASP A 218 13.57 -5.58 -9.11
C ASP A 218 12.76 -6.64 -8.36
N ALA A 219 12.35 -6.36 -7.12
CA ALA A 219 11.50 -7.26 -6.36
C ALA A 219 10.10 -7.35 -6.97
N GLY A 220 9.56 -6.22 -7.45
CA GLY A 220 8.30 -6.14 -8.19
C GLY A 220 8.35 -6.94 -9.50
N ALA A 221 9.40 -6.72 -10.30
CA ALA A 221 9.68 -7.48 -11.52
C ALA A 221 9.72 -8.99 -11.26
N ALA A 222 10.52 -9.40 -10.26
CA ALA A 222 10.65 -10.80 -9.89
C ALA A 222 9.34 -11.41 -9.40
N LEU A 223 8.50 -10.67 -8.69
CA LEU A 223 7.18 -11.15 -8.24
C LEU A 223 6.23 -11.29 -9.43
N LEU A 224 6.17 -10.27 -10.30
CA LEU A 224 5.22 -10.21 -11.41
C LEU A 224 5.47 -11.30 -12.46
N ALA A 225 6.72 -11.77 -12.57
CA ALA A 225 7.05 -12.93 -13.38
C ALA A 225 6.33 -14.23 -12.95
N GLU A 226 5.84 -14.32 -11.70
CA GLU A 226 5.09 -15.47 -11.18
C GLU A 226 3.56 -15.31 -11.27
N VAL A 227 3.09 -14.18 -11.82
CA VAL A 227 1.67 -13.83 -11.94
C VAL A 227 1.30 -13.82 -13.42
N ASP A 228 0.14 -14.36 -13.77
CA ASP A 228 -0.37 -14.31 -15.13
C ASP A 228 -0.65 -12.86 -15.54
N HIS A 229 0.01 -12.43 -16.60
CA HIS A 229 -0.03 -11.05 -17.10
C HIS A 229 0.20 -11.04 -18.61
N ARG A 230 -0.18 -9.93 -19.24
CA ARG A 230 0.08 -9.65 -20.65
C ARG A 230 0.57 -8.22 -20.84
N PRO A 231 1.14 -7.87 -21.99
CA PRO A 231 1.36 -6.47 -22.34
C PRO A 231 0.07 -5.65 -22.18
N VAL A 232 0.20 -4.46 -21.61
CA VAL A 232 -0.89 -3.49 -21.54
C VAL A 232 -1.22 -3.00 -22.95
N ARG A 233 -2.50 -2.77 -23.25
CA ARG A 233 -2.94 -2.14 -24.50
C ARG A 233 -2.91 -0.62 -24.35
N ASP A 234 -2.62 0.12 -25.42
CA ASP A 234 -2.56 1.58 -25.40
C ASP A 234 -3.83 2.20 -24.81
N ALA A 235 -5.01 1.74 -25.24
CA ALA A 235 -6.29 2.21 -24.71
C ALA A 235 -6.47 1.96 -23.20
N GLU A 236 -5.88 0.90 -22.64
CA GLU A 236 -5.92 0.62 -21.19
C GLU A 236 -5.00 1.57 -20.43
N ALA A 237 -3.80 1.81 -20.96
CA ALA A 237 -2.85 2.74 -20.38
C ALA A 237 -3.39 4.17 -20.41
N GLU A 238 -3.97 4.60 -21.54
CA GLU A 238 -4.62 5.90 -21.70
C GLU A 238 -5.80 6.06 -20.74
N LEU A 239 -6.67 5.04 -20.62
CA LEU A 239 -7.80 5.09 -19.70
C LEU A 239 -7.36 5.15 -18.23
N ALA A 240 -6.35 4.37 -17.84
CA ALA A 240 -5.77 4.43 -16.51
C ALA A 240 -5.21 5.83 -16.20
N ALA A 241 -4.41 6.39 -17.12
CA ALA A 241 -3.88 7.74 -16.99
C ALA A 241 -4.99 8.80 -16.89
N ALA A 242 -6.01 8.70 -17.74
CA ALA A 242 -7.15 9.62 -17.76
C ALA A 242 -7.94 9.59 -16.44
N LYS A 243 -8.23 8.40 -15.88
CA LYS A 243 -8.92 8.28 -14.58
C LYS A 243 -8.12 8.91 -13.44
N VAL A 244 -6.81 8.72 -13.42
CA VAL A 244 -5.94 9.32 -12.38
C VAL A 244 -5.86 10.84 -12.55
N ALA A 245 -5.76 11.34 -13.79
CA ALA A 245 -5.79 12.77 -14.08
C ALA A 245 -7.13 13.41 -13.71
N GLN A 246 -8.25 12.75 -13.99
CA GLN A 246 -9.58 13.18 -13.58
C GLN A 246 -9.70 13.21 -12.05
N ALA A 247 -9.14 12.22 -11.34
CA ALA A 247 -9.13 12.21 -9.89
C ALA A 247 -8.30 13.36 -9.29
N ALA A 248 -7.23 13.77 -9.97
CA ALA A 248 -6.44 14.93 -9.57
C ALA A 248 -7.23 16.24 -9.78
N ALA A 249 -7.81 16.41 -10.97
CA ALA A 249 -8.60 17.59 -11.34
C ALA A 249 -9.89 17.74 -10.52
N GLY A 250 -10.46 16.63 -10.04
CA GLY A 250 -11.65 16.62 -9.19
C GLY A 250 -11.40 16.95 -7.72
N GLN A 251 -10.16 17.25 -7.31
CA GLN A 251 -9.88 17.68 -5.94
C GLN A 251 -10.26 19.14 -5.75
N GLU A 252 -11.31 19.37 -4.97
CA GLU A 252 -11.83 20.72 -4.68
C GLU A 252 -10.97 21.48 -3.67
N ARG A 253 -10.25 20.77 -2.78
CA ARG A 253 -9.36 21.38 -1.79
C ARG A 253 -7.95 21.49 -2.34
N GLN A 254 -7.33 22.62 -2.05
CA GLN A 254 -5.93 22.89 -2.40
C GLN A 254 -5.24 23.51 -1.19
N LEU A 255 -3.97 23.17 -1.00
CA LEU A 255 -3.11 23.82 -0.03
C LEU A 255 -2.02 24.58 -0.78
N ASP A 256 -2.00 25.90 -0.60
CA ASP A 256 -0.90 26.73 -1.04
C ASP A 256 0.22 26.64 -0.01
N LEU A 257 1.41 26.23 -0.46
CA LEU A 257 2.59 26.10 0.38
C LEU A 257 3.46 27.36 0.38
N ASP A 258 3.16 28.33 -0.49
CA ASP A 258 3.92 29.56 -0.61
C ASP A 258 3.84 30.36 0.71
N GLY A 259 5.01 30.67 1.26
CA GLY A 259 5.12 31.42 2.52
C GLY A 259 4.68 30.67 3.78
N VAL A 260 4.24 29.40 3.70
CA VAL A 260 3.80 28.63 4.88
C VAL A 260 4.92 28.45 5.90
N HIS A 261 6.15 28.19 5.44
CA HIS A 261 7.32 28.12 6.31
C HIS A 261 7.46 29.39 7.15
N ASP A 262 7.45 30.55 6.48
CA ASP A 262 7.65 31.84 7.14
C ASP A 262 6.49 32.18 8.06
N ALA A 263 5.24 31.90 7.65
CA ALA A 263 4.06 32.07 8.48
C ALA A 263 4.11 31.22 9.76
N LEU A 264 4.52 29.96 9.67
CA LEU A 264 4.68 29.07 10.84
C LEU A 264 5.81 29.53 11.77
N HIS A 265 6.89 30.10 11.22
CA HIS A 265 7.97 30.69 12.01
C HIS A 265 7.54 32.00 12.68
N GLN A 266 6.71 32.81 12.03
CA GLN A 266 6.14 34.03 12.60
C GLN A 266 5.13 33.74 13.72
N LEU A 267 4.33 32.67 13.61
CA LEU A 267 3.42 32.22 14.68
C LEU A 267 4.15 31.71 15.93
N ARG A 268 5.44 31.37 15.83
CA ARG A 268 6.30 30.98 16.96
C ARG A 268 6.98 32.19 17.63
N ALA A 269 6.81 33.41 17.12
CA ALA A 269 7.26 34.60 17.83
C ALA A 269 6.38 34.78 19.10
N PRO A 270 6.94 35.19 20.25
CA PRO A 270 6.21 35.14 21.52
C PRO A 270 5.03 36.11 21.49
N VAL A 271 3.83 35.62 21.81
CA VAL A 271 2.82 36.43 22.49
C VAL A 271 3.29 36.60 23.94
N LEU A 272 4.37 37.39 24.12
CA LEU A 272 4.80 37.92 25.41
C LEU A 272 5.43 39.29 25.13
N GLY A 273 4.63 40.32 25.37
CA GLY A 273 4.92 41.74 25.20
C GLY A 273 3.61 42.51 25.25
#